data_AF-A0A2T0BI82-F1
#
_entry.id   AF-A0A2T0BI82-F1
#
_cell.length_a   1.000
_cell.length_b   1.000
_cell.length_c   1.000
_cell.angle_alpha   90.00
_cell.angle_beta   90.00
_cell.angle_gamma   90.00
#
_symmetry.space_group_name_H-M   'P 1'
#
loop_
_entity.id
_entity.type
_entity.pdbx_description
1 polymer ?
#
loop_
_entity_poly.entity_id
_entity_poly.type
_entity_poly.pdbx_seq_one_letter_code
_entity_poly.pdbx_strand_id
1 'polypeptide(L)'
;MKFCKNCGKPISPDIKFCKNCGNEINKIDINKPQNIESSDSENIRNLDSNSFFKAEEEISKPKVMDYTKNNEAVVRKSKKNNKNFLSGVFPKVIIGVFLILAILVGVFFNRIKGEYYMSKSNSALNGMDKIDYATKAAKAFDSTKSKNLLKKTIVDIAENDVDLAEKKLEEISAILSQGDYKNIASDIKEKKIDDLCNESNYSDALKEFNEIDKLGGDFKANNNYDDIMLNTISKLAGTSLRSNKNFLMESDSIYYENLDDDSFDEIVQLESKSSYYANSSQIKMNLYKYKDGKYNLVDSKSINSAYSGKLEGIYAYDTDKKGIFVNYENMKEGFAISVFGVGDSKLGLKGTIFGNNYTKVEDADNDGIYEIISNSTSLVTSSSEDVSKCYKVYEDGRTPTEVNIDKSNTTTTTTPNNASDYILKESSNTYITDEDIKSLSKDELALCRNEIYARHGYVFNEEKFKSYFANKSWYAPNPSYDGTDSTLNEYEIANYKLIQAWEEK
;
A
#
# COMPACT_ATOMS: atom_id res chain seq x y z
N MET A 1 12.92 -1.66 -28.67
CA MET A 1 13.33 -2.99 -28.17
C MET A 1 12.08 -3.76 -27.77
N LYS A 2 12.08 -5.10 -27.80
CA LYS A 2 11.01 -5.89 -27.17
C LYS A 2 11.35 -6.07 -25.68
N PHE A 3 10.34 -6.28 -24.84
CA PHE A 3 10.50 -6.52 -23.40
C PHE A 3 9.80 -7.81 -22.99
N CYS A 4 10.29 -8.50 -21.97
CA CYS A 4 9.64 -9.70 -21.44
C CYS A 4 8.36 -9.29 -20.68
N LYS A 5 7.21 -9.87 -21.05
CA LYS A 5 5.93 -9.61 -20.39
C LYS A 5 5.89 -10.01 -18.90
N ASN A 6 6.73 -10.96 -18.47
CA ASN A 6 6.75 -11.45 -17.09
C ASN A 6 7.68 -10.65 -16.15
N CYS A 7 8.78 -10.07 -16.66
CA CYS A 7 9.78 -9.40 -15.79
C CYS A 7 10.27 -8.03 -16.30
N GLY A 8 9.64 -7.47 -17.33
CA GLY A 8 9.92 -6.12 -17.85
C GLY A 8 11.30 -5.88 -18.47
N LYS A 9 12.24 -6.83 -18.41
CA LYS A 9 13.61 -6.66 -18.94
C LYS A 9 13.63 -6.70 -20.49
N PRO A 10 14.53 -5.93 -21.13
CA PRO A 10 14.67 -5.92 -22.58
C PRO A 10 15.12 -7.30 -23.11
N ILE A 11 14.52 -7.72 -24.21
CA ILE A 11 14.81 -8.99 -24.88
C ILE A 11 15.27 -8.72 -26.32
N SER A 12 16.30 -9.46 -26.73
CA SER A 12 16.74 -9.51 -28.13
C SER A 12 15.63 -10.13 -29.00
N PRO A 13 15.50 -9.73 -30.27
CA PRO A 13 14.87 -10.57 -31.27
C PRO A 13 15.42 -12.00 -31.22
N ASP A 14 14.58 -12.97 -31.57
CA ASP A 14 14.86 -14.40 -31.75
C ASP A 14 15.18 -15.29 -30.54
N ILE A 15 15.12 -14.79 -29.30
CA ILE A 15 15.19 -15.67 -28.12
C ILE A 15 13.85 -16.41 -27.88
N LYS A 16 13.92 -17.72 -27.63
CA LYS A 16 12.74 -18.55 -27.28
C LYS A 16 12.32 -18.41 -25.82
N PHE A 17 13.25 -18.11 -24.92
CA PHE A 17 13.02 -17.97 -23.49
C PHE A 17 13.68 -16.69 -22.97
N CYS A 18 13.07 -16.04 -21.98
CA CYS A 18 13.66 -14.89 -21.31
C CYS A 18 14.87 -15.31 -20.48
N LYS A 19 16.05 -14.74 -20.77
CA LYS A 19 17.29 -15.02 -20.03
C LYS A 19 17.26 -14.57 -18.56
N ASN A 20 16.27 -13.78 -18.14
CA ASN A 20 16.19 -13.23 -16.78
C ASN A 20 15.16 -13.94 -15.87
N CYS A 21 14.09 -14.53 -16.44
CA CYS A 21 13.02 -15.19 -15.67
C CYS A 21 12.57 -16.53 -16.24
N GLY A 22 13.24 -17.08 -17.26
CA GLY A 22 12.94 -18.39 -17.85
C GLY A 22 11.70 -18.46 -18.74
N ASN A 23 10.79 -17.47 -18.69
CA ASN A 23 9.50 -17.52 -19.41
C ASN A 23 9.65 -17.69 -20.93
N GLU A 24 8.84 -18.56 -21.54
CA GLU A 24 8.81 -18.78 -23.00
C GLU A 24 8.26 -17.55 -23.76
N ILE A 25 8.68 -17.39 -25.02
CA ILE A 25 8.39 -16.25 -25.88
C ILE A 25 8.02 -16.78 -27.27
N ASN A 26 6.72 -16.92 -27.53
CA ASN A 26 6.21 -17.45 -28.79
C ASN A 26 6.57 -16.56 -29.99
N LYS A 27 7.04 -17.18 -31.08
CA LYS A 27 7.25 -16.51 -32.37
C LYS A 27 5.91 -16.39 -33.10
N ILE A 28 5.65 -15.22 -33.68
CA ILE A 28 4.54 -15.01 -34.63
C ILE A 28 5.09 -15.27 -36.03
N ASP A 29 4.54 -16.24 -36.75
CA ASP A 29 4.92 -16.53 -38.14
C ASP A 29 4.35 -15.46 -39.08
N ILE A 30 5.26 -14.74 -39.75
CA ILE A 30 4.91 -13.77 -40.79
C ILE A 30 4.92 -14.51 -42.14
N ASN A 31 3.88 -15.28 -42.46
CA ASN A 31 3.62 -15.79 -43.82
C ASN A 31 2.23 -16.46 -44.00
N LYS A 32 1.13 -15.68 -43.93
CA LYS A 32 -0.12 -16.04 -44.64
C LYS A 32 -1.08 -14.83 -44.77
N PRO A 33 -1.65 -14.55 -45.96
CA PRO A 33 -2.76 -13.62 -46.10
C PRO A 33 -4.11 -14.35 -45.92
N GLN A 34 -5.06 -13.71 -45.25
CA GLN A 34 -6.50 -14.01 -45.30
C GLN A 34 -7.22 -12.66 -45.45
N ASN A 35 -7.69 -12.32 -46.65
CA ASN A 35 -9.04 -12.63 -47.14
C ASN A 35 -10.15 -12.29 -46.13
N ILE A 36 -10.82 -11.18 -46.38
CA ILE A 36 -12.10 -10.79 -45.79
C ILE A 36 -13.18 -11.15 -46.82
N GLU A 37 -14.11 -12.02 -46.46
CA GLU A 37 -15.35 -12.24 -47.19
C GLU A 37 -16.55 -11.67 -46.39
N SER A 38 -17.62 -11.35 -47.11
CA SER A 38 -18.66 -10.39 -46.73
C SER A 38 -20.07 -10.97 -46.77
N SER A 39 -20.96 -10.47 -45.90
CA SER A 39 -22.45 -10.39 -46.04
C SER A 39 -23.03 -9.89 -44.70
N ASP A 40 -24.09 -9.08 -44.53
CA ASP A 40 -24.93 -8.20 -45.38
C ASP A 40 -25.87 -7.40 -44.40
N SER A 41 -26.68 -6.37 -44.72
CA SER A 41 -27.08 -5.70 -45.98
C SER A 41 -27.50 -4.22 -45.73
N GLU A 42 -27.44 -3.39 -46.78
CA GLU A 42 -28.32 -2.25 -47.19
C GLU A 42 -29.27 -1.55 -46.18
N ASN A 43 -29.42 -0.21 -46.14
CA ASN A 43 -29.75 0.78 -47.21
C ASN A 43 -29.30 2.20 -46.75
N ILE A 44 -29.12 3.29 -47.52
CA ILE A 44 -29.91 3.94 -48.61
C ILE A 44 -28.96 4.66 -49.61
N ARG A 45 -29.48 5.03 -50.79
CA ARG A 45 -28.80 5.52 -52.01
C ARG A 45 -28.46 7.02 -52.07
N ASN A 46 -27.41 7.33 -52.86
CA ASN A 46 -27.19 8.46 -53.80
C ASN A 46 -27.50 9.93 -53.39
N LEU A 47 -26.51 10.83 -53.57
CA LEU A 47 -26.43 11.71 -54.76
C LEU A 47 -25.15 12.58 -54.80
N ASP A 48 -24.77 12.98 -56.02
CA ASP A 48 -23.56 13.73 -56.36
C ASP A 48 -23.62 15.25 -56.09
N SER A 49 -22.43 15.86 -56.19
CA SER A 49 -22.13 17.12 -56.92
C SER A 49 -21.68 18.35 -56.10
N ASN A 50 -20.55 18.90 -56.55
CA ASN A 50 -20.04 20.23 -56.20
C ASN A 50 -20.91 21.34 -56.79
N SER A 51 -21.03 22.50 -56.11
CA SER A 51 -20.74 23.83 -56.69
C SER A 51 -21.11 25.01 -55.75
N PHE A 52 -20.57 26.20 -56.08
CA PHE A 52 -20.77 27.52 -55.46
C PHE A 52 -20.19 27.70 -54.04
N PHE A 53 -19.52 28.83 -53.70
CA PHE A 53 -19.50 30.17 -54.31
C PHE A 53 -18.10 30.68 -54.71
N LYS A 54 -18.08 31.71 -55.57
CA LYS A 54 -16.92 32.51 -55.99
C LYS A 54 -17.24 34.00 -55.79
N ALA A 55 -16.27 34.80 -55.37
CA ALA A 55 -16.27 36.26 -55.50
C ALA A 55 -14.82 36.75 -55.66
N GLU A 56 -14.61 37.85 -56.39
CA GLU A 56 -13.32 38.27 -56.94
C GLU A 56 -12.92 39.67 -56.46
N GLU A 57 -11.62 39.98 -56.50
CA GLU A 57 -11.14 41.37 -56.61
C GLU A 57 -9.81 41.40 -57.39
N GLU A 58 -9.76 42.14 -58.50
CA GLU A 58 -8.55 42.38 -59.31
C GLU A 58 -8.21 43.88 -59.32
N ILE A 59 -6.94 44.27 -59.10
CA ILE A 59 -6.42 45.57 -59.58
C ILE A 59 -4.97 45.47 -60.13
N SER A 60 -4.87 45.61 -61.45
CA SER A 60 -3.76 46.20 -62.24
C SER A 60 -2.42 45.45 -62.49
N LYS A 61 -1.94 45.59 -63.74
CA LYS A 61 -0.58 45.34 -64.24
C LYS A 61 -0.05 46.62 -64.91
N PRO A 62 1.26 46.72 -65.15
CA PRO A 62 1.75 47.01 -66.52
C PRO A 62 2.81 45.97 -66.96
N LYS A 63 2.60 45.24 -68.08
CA LYS A 63 3.11 45.54 -69.44
C LYS A 63 4.63 45.78 -69.50
N VAL A 64 5.41 44.75 -69.88
CA VAL A 64 5.80 44.37 -71.27
C VAL A 64 6.96 45.22 -71.82
N MET A 65 8.12 44.58 -72.03
CA MET A 65 8.81 44.48 -73.34
C MET A 65 10.00 43.51 -73.20
N ASP A 66 9.99 42.44 -73.98
CA ASP A 66 11.18 41.65 -74.29
C ASP A 66 11.17 41.38 -75.80
N TYR A 67 12.28 41.67 -76.48
CA TYR A 67 12.40 41.59 -77.94
C TYR A 67 13.22 40.37 -78.33
N THR A 68 12.61 39.51 -79.13
CA THR A 68 13.23 38.33 -79.72
C THR A 68 14.48 38.65 -80.55
N LYS A 69 15.56 37.88 -80.34
CA LYS A 69 16.24 37.18 -81.45
C LYS A 69 17.28 36.13 -81.04
N ASN A 70 17.00 34.92 -81.51
CA ASN A 70 17.88 33.80 -81.78
C ASN A 70 19.25 34.21 -82.39
N ASN A 71 20.36 33.59 -81.96
CA ASN A 71 21.00 32.47 -82.70
C ASN A 71 22.34 32.00 -82.09
N GLU A 72 22.45 30.67 -81.99
CA GLU A 72 23.58 29.74 -82.14
C GLU A 72 25.07 30.09 -81.89
N ALA A 73 25.77 29.06 -81.36
CA ALA A 73 27.23 28.83 -81.33
C ALA A 73 28.08 29.79 -80.47
N VAL A 74 28.94 29.33 -79.56
CA VAL A 74 30.04 28.36 -79.76
C VAL A 74 30.38 27.64 -78.45
N VAL A 75 30.71 26.35 -78.54
CA VAL A 75 31.25 25.58 -77.41
C VAL A 75 32.64 26.10 -77.01
N ARG A 76 32.75 26.66 -75.81
CA ARG A 76 34.04 26.80 -75.09
C ARG A 76 33.92 26.15 -73.71
N LYS A 77 34.55 24.99 -73.55
CA LYS A 77 34.72 24.33 -72.24
C LYS A 77 35.62 25.18 -71.34
N SER A 78 35.05 26.06 -70.53
CA SER A 78 35.77 26.61 -69.39
C SER A 78 35.66 25.65 -68.20
N LYS A 79 36.80 25.18 -67.69
CA LYS A 79 36.87 24.49 -66.39
C LYS A 79 36.51 25.52 -65.31
N LYS A 80 35.23 25.64 -64.97
CA LYS A 80 34.82 26.40 -63.79
C LYS A 80 35.15 25.55 -62.58
N ASN A 81 36.29 25.83 -61.95
CA ASN A 81 36.69 25.18 -60.70
C ASN A 81 35.56 25.37 -59.67
N ASN A 82 34.87 24.28 -59.34
CA ASN A 82 33.86 24.26 -58.30
C ASN A 82 34.59 24.36 -56.95
N LYS A 83 34.99 25.57 -56.55
CA LYS A 83 35.53 25.82 -55.22
C LYS A 83 34.40 25.51 -54.23
N ASN A 84 34.55 24.42 -53.49
CA ASN A 84 33.59 23.93 -52.51
C ASN A 84 33.22 25.03 -51.51
N PHE A 85 32.12 25.75 -51.75
CA PHE A 85 31.66 26.85 -50.90
C PHE A 85 31.33 26.38 -49.46
N LEU A 86 31.21 25.08 -49.24
CA LEU A 86 30.97 24.41 -47.96
C LEU A 86 32.25 23.95 -47.22
N SER A 87 33.46 24.20 -47.73
CA SER A 87 34.70 23.71 -47.11
C SER A 87 35.25 24.60 -46.00
N GLY A 88 34.81 25.86 -45.89
CA GLY A 88 35.22 26.79 -44.83
C GLY A 88 34.48 26.58 -43.50
N VAL A 89 35.03 27.12 -42.41
CA VAL A 89 34.36 27.14 -41.09
C VAL A 89 33.13 28.07 -41.10
N PHE A 90 33.22 29.21 -41.78
CA PHE A 90 32.22 30.28 -41.77
C PHE A 90 30.81 29.84 -42.26
N PRO A 91 30.64 29.14 -43.39
CA PRO A 91 29.36 28.58 -43.82
C PRO A 91 28.76 27.59 -42.81
N LYS A 92 29.60 26.78 -42.15
CA LYS A 92 29.16 25.79 -41.15
C LYS A 92 28.62 26.46 -39.88
N VAL A 93 29.24 27.56 -39.45
CA VAL A 93 28.73 28.38 -38.34
C VAL A 93 27.37 28.99 -38.69
N ILE A 94 27.21 29.54 -39.91
CA ILE A 94 25.93 30.10 -40.37
C ILE A 94 24.82 29.03 -40.38
N ILE A 95 25.10 27.84 -40.92
CA ILE A 95 24.16 26.71 -40.90
C ILE A 95 23.82 26.31 -39.46
N GLY A 96 24.80 26.25 -38.56
CA GLY A 96 24.59 25.99 -37.13
C GLY A 96 23.66 27.01 -36.46
N VAL A 97 23.85 28.30 -36.74
CA VAL A 97 22.99 29.38 -36.21
C VAL A 97 21.56 29.25 -36.74
N PHE A 98 21.36 28.98 -38.04
CA PHE A 98 20.01 28.76 -38.60
C PHE A 98 19.33 27.51 -38.02
N LEU A 99 20.07 26.42 -37.77
CA LEU A 99 19.53 25.22 -37.12
C LEU A 99 19.09 25.52 -35.68
N ILE A 100 19.91 26.24 -34.90
CA ILE A 100 19.56 26.67 -33.54
C ILE A 100 18.31 27.57 -33.58
N LEU A 101 18.23 28.52 -34.51
CA LEU A 101 17.08 29.41 -34.64
C LEU A 101 15.80 28.63 -34.99
N ALA A 102 15.88 27.65 -35.90
CA ALA A 102 14.77 26.79 -36.25
C ALA A 102 14.29 25.91 -35.07
N ILE A 103 15.22 25.41 -34.26
CA ILE A 103 14.90 24.68 -33.02
C ILE A 103 14.18 25.59 -32.03
N LEU A 104 14.69 26.81 -31.80
CA LEU A 104 14.07 27.79 -30.89
C LEU A 104 12.66 28.18 -31.35
N VAL A 105 12.47 28.41 -32.64
CA VAL A 105 11.15 28.69 -33.24
C VAL A 105 10.21 27.49 -33.07
N GLY A 106 10.69 26.26 -33.29
CA GLY A 106 9.90 25.04 -33.04
C GLY A 106 9.46 24.90 -31.59
N VAL A 107 10.38 25.11 -30.63
CA VAL A 107 10.08 25.11 -29.18
C VAL A 107 9.05 26.18 -28.83
N PHE A 108 9.15 27.37 -29.42
CA PHE A 108 8.21 28.47 -29.20
C PHE A 108 6.79 28.15 -29.71
N PHE A 109 6.65 27.61 -30.94
CA PHE A 109 5.36 27.19 -31.46
C PHE A 109 4.74 26.03 -30.67
N ASN A 110 5.56 25.06 -30.25
CA ASN A 110 5.13 23.97 -29.37
C ASN A 110 4.54 24.50 -28.05
N ARG A 111 5.20 25.48 -27.42
CA ARG A 111 4.69 26.14 -26.20
C ARG A 111 3.35 26.84 -26.43
N ILE A 112 3.20 27.60 -27.51
CA ILE A 112 1.92 28.26 -27.85
C ILE A 112 0.80 27.23 -28.05
N LYS A 113 1.09 26.15 -28.78
CA LYS A 113 0.15 25.05 -29.04
C LYS A 113 -0.26 24.34 -27.75
N GLY A 114 0.68 24.16 -26.82
CA GLY A 114 0.42 23.64 -25.48
C GLY A 114 -0.55 24.51 -24.68
N GLU A 115 -0.24 25.79 -24.48
CA GLU A 115 -1.09 26.72 -23.72
C GLU A 115 -2.49 26.88 -24.35
N TYR A 116 -2.61 26.84 -25.68
CA TYR A 116 -3.90 26.77 -26.38
C TYR A 116 -4.72 25.55 -25.96
N TYR A 117 -4.12 24.35 -25.96
CA TYR A 117 -4.81 23.14 -25.53
C TYR A 117 -5.13 23.13 -24.04
N MET A 118 -4.28 23.70 -23.18
CA MET A 118 -4.59 23.86 -21.75
C MET A 118 -5.82 24.76 -21.53
N SER A 119 -5.91 25.87 -22.25
CA SER A 119 -7.08 26.75 -22.24
C SER A 119 -8.34 26.01 -22.69
N LYS A 120 -8.25 25.23 -23.79
CA LYS A 120 -9.37 24.39 -24.26
C LYS A 120 -9.82 23.35 -23.23
N SER A 121 -8.88 22.65 -22.61
CA SER A 121 -9.12 21.70 -21.52
C SER A 121 -9.89 22.34 -20.37
N ASN A 122 -9.44 23.51 -19.89
CA ASN A 122 -10.11 24.21 -18.78
C ASN A 122 -11.52 24.71 -19.14
N SER A 123 -11.80 24.95 -20.43
CA SER A 123 -13.11 25.39 -20.93
C SER A 123 -14.07 24.26 -21.34
N ALA A 124 -13.62 23.01 -21.33
CA ALA A 124 -14.40 21.88 -21.82
C ALA A 124 -15.48 21.44 -20.80
N LEU A 125 -16.69 21.16 -21.31
CA LEU A 125 -17.86 20.86 -20.48
C LEU A 125 -17.95 19.39 -20.03
N ASN A 126 -17.42 18.45 -20.81
CA ASN A 126 -17.42 17.02 -20.50
C ASN A 126 -15.99 16.48 -20.26
N GLY A 127 -15.88 15.38 -19.52
CA GLY A 127 -14.59 14.77 -19.16
C GLY A 127 -13.74 14.34 -20.35
N MET A 128 -14.35 13.76 -21.40
CA MET A 128 -13.63 13.29 -22.59
C MET A 128 -12.89 14.41 -23.34
N ASP A 129 -13.54 15.55 -23.55
CA ASP A 129 -12.92 16.72 -24.17
C ASP A 129 -11.82 17.29 -23.27
N LYS A 130 -12.05 17.37 -21.94
CA LYS A 130 -11.01 17.82 -20.99
C LYS A 130 -9.75 16.96 -21.14
N ILE A 131 -9.85 15.64 -21.05
CA ILE A 131 -8.68 14.76 -21.07
C ILE A 131 -7.99 14.69 -22.43
N ASP A 132 -8.73 14.76 -23.54
CA ASP A 132 -8.13 14.84 -24.88
C ASP A 132 -7.33 16.14 -25.05
N TYR A 133 -7.88 17.29 -24.62
CA TYR A 133 -7.14 18.56 -24.64
C TYR A 133 -5.96 18.58 -23.66
N ALA A 134 -6.10 18.05 -22.45
CA ALA A 134 -4.98 17.93 -21.50
C ALA A 134 -3.87 17.02 -22.05
N THR A 135 -4.23 15.91 -22.70
CA THR A 135 -3.29 14.98 -23.36
C THR A 135 -2.57 15.67 -24.53
N LYS A 136 -3.31 16.41 -25.37
CA LYS A 136 -2.75 17.22 -26.46
C LYS A 136 -1.83 18.32 -25.92
N ALA A 137 -2.16 18.95 -24.79
CA ALA A 137 -1.31 19.93 -24.13
C ALA A 137 0.02 19.33 -23.65
N ALA A 138 -0.01 18.21 -22.92
CA ALA A 138 1.18 17.53 -22.42
C ALA A 138 2.08 17.02 -23.57
N LYS A 139 1.49 16.51 -24.68
CA LYS A 139 2.23 16.10 -25.88
C LYS A 139 2.84 17.27 -26.66
N ALA A 140 2.17 18.42 -26.71
CA ALA A 140 2.65 19.60 -27.45
C ALA A 140 3.66 20.44 -26.66
N PHE A 141 3.53 20.49 -25.34
CA PHE A 141 4.37 21.28 -24.44
C PHE A 141 4.63 20.47 -23.18
N ASP A 142 5.75 19.74 -23.14
CA ASP A 142 6.17 19.04 -21.93
C ASP A 142 6.59 20.06 -20.86
N SER A 143 5.75 20.20 -19.84
CA SER A 143 5.96 21.11 -18.71
C SER A 143 5.26 20.58 -17.47
N THR A 144 5.70 20.99 -16.29
CA THR A 144 5.03 20.66 -15.02
C THR A 144 3.57 21.10 -15.02
N LYS A 145 3.25 22.25 -15.65
CA LYS A 145 1.91 22.83 -15.71
C LYS A 145 0.94 21.97 -16.54
N SER A 146 1.37 21.54 -17.74
CA SER A 146 0.57 20.68 -18.64
C SER A 146 0.48 19.24 -18.12
N LYS A 147 1.55 18.70 -17.53
CA LYS A 147 1.52 17.42 -16.82
C LYS A 147 0.54 17.45 -15.66
N ASN A 148 0.63 18.41 -14.74
CA ASN A 148 -0.27 18.48 -13.59
C ASN A 148 -1.75 18.67 -13.98
N LEU A 149 -2.05 19.41 -15.05
CA LEU A 149 -3.40 19.49 -15.62
C LEU A 149 -3.90 18.11 -16.08
N LEU A 150 -3.07 17.35 -16.79
CA LEU A 150 -3.40 16.00 -17.24
C LEU A 150 -3.62 15.02 -16.07
N LYS A 151 -2.75 15.06 -15.03
CA LYS A 151 -2.92 14.24 -13.82
C LYS A 151 -4.25 14.53 -13.14
N LYS A 152 -4.54 15.80 -12.84
CA LYS A 152 -5.79 16.21 -12.21
C LYS A 152 -7.01 15.77 -13.03
N THR A 153 -6.97 15.97 -14.34
CA THR A 153 -8.10 15.64 -15.22
C THR A 153 -8.42 14.14 -15.23
N ILE A 154 -7.44 13.27 -14.99
CA ILE A 154 -7.68 11.81 -14.87
C ILE A 154 -8.38 11.48 -13.55
N VAL A 155 -7.92 12.06 -12.44
CA VAL A 155 -8.56 11.88 -11.12
C VAL A 155 -9.98 12.44 -11.12
N ASP A 156 -10.20 13.65 -11.67
CA ASP A 156 -11.53 14.25 -11.86
C ASP A 156 -12.48 13.36 -12.71
N ILE A 157 -11.95 12.50 -13.60
CA ILE A 157 -12.75 11.53 -14.38
C ILE A 157 -13.05 10.28 -13.57
N ALA A 158 -12.10 9.79 -12.77
CA ALA A 158 -12.29 8.63 -11.91
C ALA A 158 -13.41 8.82 -10.87
N GLU A 159 -13.74 10.06 -10.49
CA GLU A 159 -14.92 10.38 -9.68
C GLU A 159 -16.28 10.06 -10.34
N ASN A 160 -16.31 9.82 -11.66
CA ASN A 160 -17.54 9.66 -12.45
C ASN A 160 -17.54 8.43 -13.38
N ASP A 161 -16.37 7.98 -13.84
CA ASP A 161 -16.18 6.89 -14.79
C ASP A 161 -14.76 6.30 -14.61
N VAL A 162 -14.65 5.37 -13.66
CA VAL A 162 -13.39 4.69 -13.31
C VAL A 162 -12.81 3.91 -14.49
N ASP A 163 -13.64 3.18 -15.24
CA ASP A 163 -13.22 2.40 -16.41
C ASP A 163 -12.59 3.29 -17.50
N LEU A 164 -13.19 4.47 -17.75
CA LEU A 164 -12.62 5.47 -18.65
C LEU A 164 -11.30 6.03 -18.10
N ALA A 165 -11.19 6.25 -16.78
CA ALA A 165 -9.96 6.72 -16.15
C ALA A 165 -8.81 5.71 -16.27
N GLU A 166 -9.04 4.43 -15.93
CA GLU A 166 -8.04 3.35 -16.08
C GLU A 166 -7.55 3.25 -17.54
N LYS A 167 -8.49 3.16 -18.48
CA LYS A 167 -8.18 3.11 -19.92
C LYS A 167 -7.38 4.32 -20.41
N LYS A 168 -7.72 5.53 -19.93
CA LYS A 168 -7.01 6.75 -20.33
C LYS A 168 -5.62 6.84 -19.69
N LEU A 169 -5.45 6.36 -18.47
CA LEU A 169 -4.14 6.26 -17.83
C LEU A 169 -3.21 5.33 -18.61
N GLU A 170 -3.71 4.19 -19.12
CA GLU A 170 -2.93 3.32 -20.03
C GLU A 170 -2.50 4.06 -21.31
N GLU A 171 -3.43 4.74 -22.00
CA GLU A 171 -3.18 5.49 -23.23
C GLU A 171 -2.09 6.57 -23.08
N ILE A 172 -1.96 7.16 -21.88
CA ILE A 172 -1.00 8.25 -21.60
C ILE A 172 0.22 7.82 -20.78
N SER A 173 0.30 6.56 -20.35
CA SER A 173 1.34 6.00 -19.47
C SER A 173 2.78 6.39 -19.89
N ALA A 174 3.07 6.38 -21.20
CA ALA A 174 4.36 6.76 -21.77
C ALA A 174 4.76 8.25 -21.64
N ILE A 175 3.85 9.11 -21.14
CA ILE A 175 4.06 10.56 -20.94
C ILE A 175 4.36 10.86 -19.45
N LEU A 176 3.94 9.97 -18.55
CA LEU A 176 4.09 10.11 -17.12
C LEU A 176 5.46 9.60 -16.64
N SER A 177 5.91 10.08 -15.48
CA SER A 177 6.97 9.39 -14.76
C SER A 177 6.41 8.12 -14.11
N GLN A 178 7.28 7.16 -13.75
CA GLN A 178 6.84 5.92 -13.10
C GLN A 178 6.15 6.18 -11.75
N GLY A 179 6.61 7.18 -10.98
CA GLY A 179 5.96 7.61 -9.74
C GLY A 179 4.60 8.25 -10.00
N ASP A 180 4.50 9.15 -10.98
CA ASP A 180 3.21 9.75 -11.35
C ASP A 180 2.19 8.71 -11.80
N TYR A 181 2.61 7.73 -12.61
CA TYR A 181 1.75 6.62 -13.03
C TYR A 181 1.27 5.79 -11.82
N LYS A 182 2.18 5.45 -10.90
CA LYS A 182 1.85 4.68 -9.69
C LYS A 182 0.81 5.39 -8.85
N ASN A 183 1.05 6.66 -8.51
CA ASN A 183 0.14 7.43 -7.66
C ASN A 183 -1.26 7.55 -8.29
N ILE A 184 -1.34 7.96 -9.57
CA ILE A 184 -2.64 8.11 -10.25
C ILE A 184 -3.35 6.76 -10.40
N ALA A 185 -2.61 5.66 -10.64
CA ALA A 185 -3.20 4.33 -10.69
C ALA A 185 -3.77 3.91 -9.32
N SER A 186 -3.11 4.26 -8.21
CA SER A 186 -3.65 4.05 -6.86
C SER A 186 -4.90 4.91 -6.62
N ASP A 187 -4.86 6.21 -6.93
CA ASP A 187 -5.99 7.13 -6.78
C ASP A 187 -7.25 6.62 -7.52
N ILE A 188 -7.10 6.12 -8.76
CA ILE A 188 -8.20 5.54 -9.54
C ILE A 188 -8.72 4.24 -8.89
N LYS A 189 -7.82 3.41 -8.34
CA LYS A 189 -8.19 2.14 -7.70
C LYS A 189 -8.92 2.35 -6.39
N GLU A 190 -8.57 3.37 -5.61
CA GLU A 190 -9.34 3.77 -4.43
C GLU A 190 -10.79 4.11 -4.79
N LYS A 191 -11.01 4.87 -5.88
CA LYS A 191 -12.38 5.14 -6.39
C LYS A 191 -13.10 3.86 -6.84
N LYS A 192 -12.39 2.96 -7.51
CA LYS A 192 -12.91 1.64 -7.90
C LYS A 192 -13.32 0.79 -6.70
N ILE A 193 -12.56 0.85 -5.61
CA ILE A 193 -12.87 0.18 -4.35
C ILE A 193 -14.13 0.77 -3.71
N ASP A 194 -14.25 2.11 -3.68
CA ASP A 194 -15.45 2.78 -3.18
C ASP A 194 -16.71 2.30 -3.94
N ASP A 195 -16.66 2.28 -5.28
CA ASP A 195 -17.75 1.79 -6.14
C ASP A 195 -18.07 0.30 -5.89
N LEU A 196 -17.06 -0.56 -5.87
CA LEU A 196 -17.22 -2.00 -5.62
C LEU A 196 -17.81 -2.28 -4.22
N CYS A 197 -17.48 -1.48 -3.21
CA CYS A 197 -18.05 -1.60 -1.87
C CYS A 197 -19.52 -1.15 -1.83
N ASN A 198 -19.87 -0.06 -2.53
CA ASN A 198 -21.27 0.36 -2.70
C ASN A 198 -22.13 -0.74 -3.37
N GLU A 199 -21.55 -1.51 -4.29
CA GLU A 199 -22.19 -2.69 -4.91
C GLU A 199 -22.14 -3.96 -4.05
N SER A 200 -21.54 -3.92 -2.85
CA SER A 200 -21.26 -5.08 -1.98
C SER A 200 -20.36 -6.16 -2.62
N ASN A 201 -19.56 -5.78 -3.62
CA ASN A 201 -18.61 -6.66 -4.31
C ASN A 201 -17.21 -6.65 -3.64
N TYR A 202 -17.18 -6.97 -2.34
CA TYR A 202 -15.96 -6.99 -1.53
C TYR A 202 -14.88 -7.95 -2.07
N SER A 203 -15.26 -8.98 -2.82
CA SER A 203 -14.30 -9.94 -3.39
C SER A 203 -13.50 -9.39 -4.57
N ASP A 204 -14.00 -8.36 -5.26
CA ASP A 204 -13.25 -7.65 -6.29
C ASP A 204 -12.56 -6.42 -5.72
N ALA A 205 -13.17 -5.72 -4.74
CA ALA A 205 -12.50 -4.65 -3.98
C ALA A 205 -11.19 -5.13 -3.33
N LEU A 206 -11.21 -6.34 -2.73
CA LEU A 206 -10.03 -7.00 -2.18
C LEU A 206 -8.91 -7.27 -3.23
N LYS A 207 -9.25 -7.41 -4.52
CA LYS A 207 -8.23 -7.58 -5.58
C LYS A 207 -7.55 -6.25 -5.88
N GLU A 208 -8.33 -5.18 -5.93
CA GLU A 208 -7.83 -3.83 -6.20
C GLU A 208 -6.93 -3.31 -5.07
N PHE A 209 -7.16 -3.69 -3.80
CA PHE A 209 -6.19 -3.47 -2.70
C PHE A 209 -4.81 -4.04 -3.02
N ASN A 210 -4.72 -5.29 -3.48
CA ASN A 210 -3.45 -5.90 -3.86
C ASN A 210 -2.85 -5.25 -5.14
N GLU A 211 -3.65 -4.61 -5.99
CA GLU A 211 -3.10 -3.82 -7.09
C GLU A 211 -2.56 -2.46 -6.61
N ILE A 212 -3.17 -1.83 -5.59
CA ILE A 212 -2.61 -0.63 -4.91
C ILE A 212 -1.29 -0.97 -4.22
N ASP A 213 -1.20 -2.10 -3.51
CA ASP A 213 0.02 -2.57 -2.87
C ASP A 213 1.18 -2.76 -3.89
N LYS A 214 0.93 -3.44 -5.02
CA LYS A 214 1.91 -3.56 -6.12
C LYS A 214 2.36 -2.20 -6.69
N LEU A 215 1.50 -1.19 -6.63
CA LEU A 215 1.83 0.18 -7.01
C LEU A 215 2.62 0.91 -5.92
N GLY A 216 2.64 0.40 -4.68
CA GLY A 216 3.30 0.97 -3.51
C GLY A 216 2.45 2.04 -2.81
N GLY A 217 1.12 1.93 -2.91
CA GLY A 217 0.18 2.77 -2.16
C GLY A 217 -0.27 2.12 -0.86
N ASP A 218 -0.66 2.94 0.12
CA ASP A 218 -1.21 2.47 1.38
C ASP A 218 -2.72 2.21 1.24
N PHE A 219 -3.07 0.98 0.87
CA PHE A 219 -4.47 0.57 0.75
C PHE A 219 -5.18 0.42 2.11
N LYS A 220 -4.45 0.34 3.23
CA LYS A 220 -5.05 0.25 4.59
C LYS A 220 -5.67 1.58 5.01
N ALA A 221 -5.22 2.70 4.44
CA ALA A 221 -5.81 4.02 4.65
C ALA A 221 -7.19 4.20 3.98
N ASN A 222 -7.68 3.25 3.17
CA ASN A 222 -9.00 3.34 2.56
C ASN A 222 -10.11 3.09 3.60
N ASN A 223 -11.13 3.96 3.63
CA ASN A 223 -12.22 3.91 4.61
C ASN A 223 -13.03 2.60 4.60
N ASN A 224 -13.01 1.83 3.50
CA ASN A 224 -13.72 0.55 3.37
C ASN A 224 -12.86 -0.67 3.77
N TYR A 225 -11.61 -0.46 4.22
CA TYR A 225 -10.65 -1.52 4.56
C TYR A 225 -11.25 -2.57 5.51
N ASP A 226 -11.80 -2.12 6.64
CA ASP A 226 -12.41 -3.00 7.64
C ASP A 226 -13.57 -3.80 7.04
N ASP A 227 -14.47 -3.18 6.29
CA ASP A 227 -15.66 -3.84 5.74
C ASP A 227 -15.28 -4.90 4.69
N ILE A 228 -14.27 -4.63 3.86
CA ILE A 228 -13.70 -5.61 2.92
C ILE A 228 -13.08 -6.79 3.68
N MET A 229 -12.31 -6.51 4.74
CA MET A 229 -11.67 -7.56 5.54
C MET A 229 -12.67 -8.39 6.32
N LEU A 230 -13.68 -7.78 6.96
CA LEU A 230 -14.76 -8.46 7.67
C LEU A 230 -15.57 -9.37 6.74
N ASN A 231 -15.90 -8.92 5.52
CA ASN A 231 -16.57 -9.75 4.51
C ASN A 231 -15.69 -10.91 4.03
N THR A 232 -14.39 -10.67 3.88
CA THR A 232 -13.41 -11.70 3.51
C THR A 232 -13.29 -12.77 4.59
N ILE A 233 -13.12 -12.34 5.84
CA ILE A 233 -13.01 -13.18 7.04
C ILE A 233 -14.29 -14.00 7.27
N SER A 234 -15.47 -13.36 7.21
CA SER A 234 -16.79 -14.02 7.28
C SER A 234 -16.91 -15.17 6.28
N LYS A 235 -16.46 -14.95 5.04
CA LYS A 235 -16.49 -15.96 3.97
C LYS A 235 -15.49 -17.09 4.18
N LEU A 236 -14.31 -16.82 4.74
CA LEU A 236 -13.32 -17.85 5.11
C LEU A 236 -13.83 -18.71 6.28
N ALA A 237 -14.39 -18.09 7.31
CA ALA A 237 -14.87 -18.76 8.52
C ALA A 237 -16.23 -19.45 8.37
N GLY A 238 -16.97 -19.18 7.29
CA GLY A 238 -18.33 -19.68 7.09
C GLY A 238 -19.38 -19.09 8.05
N THR A 239 -19.03 -17.99 8.73
CA THR A 239 -19.86 -17.30 9.73
C THR A 239 -20.59 -16.13 9.08
N SER A 240 -21.90 -15.98 9.35
CA SER A 240 -22.66 -14.85 8.81
C SER A 240 -22.37 -13.57 9.62
N LEU A 241 -22.12 -12.46 8.93
CA LEU A 241 -21.94 -11.09 9.48
C LEU A 241 -23.12 -10.54 10.32
N ARG A 242 -24.14 -11.34 10.62
CA ARG A 242 -25.44 -10.89 11.13
C ARG A 242 -25.43 -10.33 12.56
N SER A 243 -24.28 -10.34 13.23
CA SER A 243 -24.12 -9.90 14.61
C SER A 243 -22.83 -9.09 14.77
N ASN A 244 -22.87 -7.83 14.32
CA ASN A 244 -21.97 -6.71 14.64
C ASN A 244 -20.47 -6.85 14.27
N LYS A 245 -19.86 -5.75 13.80
CA LYS A 245 -18.42 -5.66 13.45
C LYS A 245 -17.52 -6.22 14.57
N ASN A 246 -17.84 -5.82 15.80
CA ASN A 246 -17.34 -6.34 17.06
C ASN A 246 -17.16 -7.87 17.07
N PHE A 247 -18.16 -8.68 16.72
CA PHE A 247 -18.08 -10.14 16.93
C PHE A 247 -17.01 -10.84 16.07
N LEU A 248 -16.57 -10.26 14.96
CA LEU A 248 -15.45 -10.84 14.18
C LEU A 248 -14.08 -10.44 14.77
N MET A 249 -13.96 -9.22 15.31
CA MET A 249 -12.72 -8.70 15.90
C MET A 249 -12.55 -9.11 17.37
N GLU A 250 -13.64 -9.31 18.12
CA GLU A 250 -13.71 -9.79 19.51
C GLU A 250 -13.81 -11.32 19.63
N SER A 251 -13.76 -12.07 18.52
CA SER A 251 -14.03 -13.52 18.56
C SER A 251 -12.97 -14.36 19.26
N ASP A 252 -11.80 -13.78 19.57
CA ASP A 252 -10.55 -14.47 19.90
C ASP A 252 -10.24 -15.65 18.95
N SER A 253 -10.82 -15.65 17.75
CA SER A 253 -10.83 -16.81 16.85
C SER A 253 -10.25 -16.49 15.50
N ILE A 254 -10.02 -15.21 15.18
CA ILE A 254 -9.45 -14.78 13.90
C ILE A 254 -8.55 -13.56 14.13
N TYR A 255 -7.31 -13.62 13.66
CA TYR A 255 -6.38 -12.49 13.58
C TYR A 255 -5.94 -12.30 12.12
N TYR A 256 -5.70 -11.05 11.72
CA TYR A 256 -5.39 -10.68 10.33
C TYR A 256 -4.35 -9.55 10.21
N GLU A 257 -3.52 -9.36 11.25
CA GLU A 257 -2.50 -8.30 11.29
C GLU A 257 -1.13 -8.76 10.76
N ASN A 258 -0.17 -7.82 10.71
CA ASN A 258 1.19 -8.05 10.25
C ASN A 258 1.99 -8.99 11.17
N LEU A 259 1.97 -10.28 10.82
CA LEU A 259 2.76 -11.36 11.42
C LEU A 259 4.24 -11.33 11.00
N ASP A 260 4.52 -10.79 9.81
CA ASP A 260 5.85 -10.53 9.25
C ASP A 260 5.94 -9.06 8.75
N ASP A 261 7.06 -8.71 8.10
CA ASP A 261 7.28 -7.38 7.50
C ASP A 261 6.40 -7.15 6.26
N ASP A 262 5.84 -8.20 5.66
CA ASP A 262 5.00 -8.15 4.47
C ASP A 262 3.56 -7.78 4.87
N SER A 263 3.26 -6.48 4.80
CA SER A 263 1.93 -5.96 5.08
C SER A 263 0.87 -6.62 4.21
N PHE A 264 -0.13 -7.25 4.86
CA PHE A 264 -1.35 -7.88 4.32
C PHE A 264 -1.35 -9.41 4.14
N ASP A 265 -0.22 -10.09 4.35
CA ASP A 265 -0.11 -11.41 3.78
C ASP A 265 -0.96 -12.48 4.47
N GLU A 266 -1.20 -12.44 5.79
CA GLU A 266 -1.65 -13.62 6.53
C GLU A 266 -2.89 -13.42 7.43
N ILE A 267 -3.85 -14.35 7.32
CA ILE A 267 -4.99 -14.51 8.25
C ILE A 267 -4.79 -15.81 9.01
N VAL A 268 -4.93 -15.78 10.33
CA VAL A 268 -4.99 -16.99 11.16
C VAL A 268 -6.35 -17.13 11.81
N GLN A 269 -6.97 -18.29 11.58
CA GLN A 269 -8.28 -18.65 12.08
C GLN A 269 -8.17 -19.87 13.00
N LEU A 270 -8.93 -19.84 14.08
CA LEU A 270 -9.06 -20.90 15.07
C LEU A 270 -10.43 -21.59 14.92
N GLU A 271 -10.42 -22.89 14.73
CA GLU A 271 -11.60 -23.76 14.66
C GLU A 271 -11.60 -24.68 15.89
N SER A 272 -12.44 -24.38 16.88
CA SER A 272 -12.63 -25.23 18.06
C SER A 272 -13.68 -26.32 17.80
N LYS A 273 -13.26 -27.59 17.79
CA LYS A 273 -14.16 -28.75 17.74
C LYS A 273 -14.29 -29.38 19.12
N SER A 274 -15.25 -28.89 19.89
CA SER A 274 -15.62 -29.47 21.19
C SER A 274 -16.33 -30.81 21.00
N SER A 275 -15.92 -31.82 21.78
CA SER A 275 -16.55 -33.13 21.84
C SER A 275 -16.88 -33.50 23.29
N TYR A 276 -17.92 -34.32 23.48
CA TYR A 276 -18.24 -34.89 24.80
C TYR A 276 -17.12 -35.82 25.32
N TYR A 277 -16.26 -36.34 24.44
CA TYR A 277 -15.16 -37.22 24.80
C TYR A 277 -13.81 -36.51 24.69
N ALA A 278 -13.12 -36.35 25.82
CA ALA A 278 -11.84 -35.64 25.98
C ALA A 278 -10.80 -35.90 24.87
N ASN A 279 -10.62 -37.17 24.51
CA ASN A 279 -9.61 -37.60 23.53
C ASN A 279 -9.96 -37.24 22.07
N SER A 280 -11.11 -36.60 21.83
CA SER A 280 -11.62 -36.22 20.51
C SER A 280 -11.95 -34.73 20.37
N SER A 281 -11.75 -33.94 21.43
CA SER A 281 -11.73 -32.48 21.34
C SER A 281 -10.42 -32.03 20.69
N GLN A 282 -10.52 -31.09 19.76
CA GLN A 282 -9.39 -30.58 18.99
C GLN A 282 -9.61 -29.10 18.67
N ILE A 283 -8.55 -28.32 18.83
CA ILE A 283 -8.47 -26.97 18.27
C ILE A 283 -7.63 -27.07 17.00
N LYS A 284 -8.11 -26.49 15.90
CA LYS A 284 -7.41 -26.44 14.63
C LYS A 284 -7.11 -24.99 14.29
N MET A 285 -5.84 -24.70 14.02
CA MET A 285 -5.37 -23.42 13.54
C MET A 285 -5.17 -23.51 12.03
N ASN A 286 -5.68 -22.52 11.31
CA ASN A 286 -5.59 -22.42 9.86
C ASN A 286 -4.84 -21.13 9.53
N LEU A 287 -3.71 -21.25 8.82
CA LEU A 287 -2.97 -20.11 8.27
C LEU A 287 -3.36 -19.96 6.80
N TYR A 288 -3.92 -18.81 6.46
CA TYR A 288 -4.24 -18.43 5.09
C TYR A 288 -3.28 -17.33 4.64
N LYS A 289 -2.67 -17.47 3.47
CA LYS A 289 -1.88 -16.39 2.84
C LYS A 289 -2.60 -15.80 1.64
N TYR A 290 -2.54 -14.48 1.48
CA TYR A 290 -3.09 -13.80 0.33
C TYR A 290 -2.28 -14.15 -0.93
N LYS A 291 -2.97 -14.60 -1.99
CA LYS A 291 -2.34 -14.89 -3.27
C LYS A 291 -3.35 -14.94 -4.41
N ASP A 292 -3.00 -14.33 -5.54
CA ASP A 292 -3.78 -14.35 -6.78
C ASP A 292 -5.23 -13.87 -6.58
N GLY A 293 -5.42 -12.79 -5.81
CA GLY A 293 -6.71 -12.12 -5.62
C GLY A 293 -7.60 -12.69 -4.50
N LYS A 294 -7.05 -13.54 -3.61
CA LYS A 294 -7.79 -14.22 -2.55
C LYS A 294 -6.87 -14.77 -1.46
N TYR A 295 -7.39 -14.98 -0.25
CA TYR A 295 -6.73 -15.79 0.77
C TYR A 295 -6.84 -17.29 0.46
N ASN A 296 -5.74 -18.02 0.62
CA ASN A 296 -5.66 -19.47 0.41
C ASN A 296 -5.05 -20.13 1.63
N LEU A 297 -5.60 -21.26 2.09
CA LEU A 297 -5.01 -22.04 3.19
C LEU A 297 -3.62 -22.54 2.78
N VAL A 298 -2.58 -22.11 3.49
CA VAL A 298 -1.17 -22.48 3.22
C VAL A 298 -0.63 -23.47 4.26
N ASP A 299 -1.09 -23.39 5.50
CA ASP A 299 -0.75 -24.36 6.54
C ASP A 299 -1.90 -24.56 7.54
N SER A 300 -1.87 -25.67 8.25
CA SER A 300 -2.77 -25.91 9.39
C SER A 300 -2.06 -26.71 10.47
N LYS A 301 -2.42 -26.45 11.72
CA LYS A 301 -1.96 -27.18 12.90
C LYS A 301 -3.14 -27.57 13.77
N SER A 302 -2.97 -28.64 14.55
CA SER A 302 -4.00 -29.13 15.44
C SER A 302 -3.45 -29.40 16.82
N ILE A 303 -4.12 -28.84 17.83
CA ILE A 303 -3.88 -29.08 19.25
C ILE A 303 -4.92 -30.11 19.70
N ASN A 304 -4.45 -31.30 20.04
CA ASN A 304 -5.30 -32.43 20.41
C ASN A 304 -5.62 -32.44 21.91
N SER A 305 -6.78 -32.98 22.29
CA SER A 305 -7.27 -32.96 23.69
C SER A 305 -7.41 -31.55 24.27
N ALA A 306 -7.73 -30.58 23.40
CA ALA A 306 -7.85 -29.18 23.71
C ALA A 306 -9.23 -28.63 23.30
N TYR A 307 -9.75 -27.67 24.05
CA TYR A 307 -11.04 -27.02 23.86
C TYR A 307 -11.00 -25.58 24.41
N SER A 308 -12.08 -24.82 24.23
CA SER A 308 -12.16 -23.38 24.61
C SER A 308 -11.02 -22.54 24.02
N GLY A 309 -10.60 -22.85 22.79
CA GLY A 309 -9.46 -22.18 22.15
C GLY A 309 -9.71 -20.70 21.90
N LYS A 310 -8.72 -19.89 22.27
CA LYS A 310 -8.66 -18.44 22.08
C LYS A 310 -7.28 -18.04 21.57
N LEU A 311 -7.24 -17.19 20.55
CA LEU A 311 -6.09 -16.42 20.12
C LEU A 311 -6.03 -15.19 21.03
N GLU A 312 -4.95 -15.03 21.80
CA GLU A 312 -4.78 -13.92 22.74
C GLU A 312 -4.17 -12.68 22.07
N GLY A 313 -3.51 -12.85 20.93
CA GLY A 313 -2.83 -11.78 20.23
C GLY A 313 -1.66 -12.24 19.36
N ILE A 314 -1.05 -11.26 18.72
CA ILE A 314 0.23 -11.38 18.01
C ILE A 314 1.26 -10.63 18.84
N TYR A 315 2.13 -11.37 19.53
CA TYR A 315 3.13 -10.80 20.44
C TYR A 315 4.55 -11.19 20.02
N ALA A 316 5.55 -10.42 20.46
CA ALA A 316 6.94 -10.78 20.26
C ALA A 316 7.34 -11.94 21.20
N TYR A 317 7.95 -12.99 20.66
CA TYR A 317 8.51 -14.11 21.47
C TYR A 317 10.05 -14.16 21.44
N ASP A 318 10.67 -13.37 20.56
CA ASP A 318 12.12 -13.12 20.49
C ASP A 318 12.34 -11.75 19.82
N THR A 319 13.57 -11.24 19.84
CA THR A 319 13.92 -9.98 19.16
C THR A 319 13.56 -10.07 17.67
N ASP A 320 12.76 -9.12 17.19
CA ASP A 320 12.23 -9.05 15.82
C ASP A 320 11.37 -10.28 15.39
N LYS A 321 10.84 -11.08 16.34
CA LYS A 321 10.02 -12.27 16.05
C LYS A 321 8.64 -12.21 16.68
N LYS A 322 7.61 -12.05 15.84
CA LYS A 322 6.19 -12.15 16.23
C LYS A 322 5.68 -13.59 16.14
N GLY A 323 4.79 -13.95 17.06
CA GLY A 323 4.12 -15.24 17.11
C GLY A 323 2.68 -15.11 17.56
N ILE A 324 1.90 -16.14 17.27
CA ILE A 324 0.48 -16.23 17.63
C ILE A 324 0.36 -17.04 18.90
N PHE A 325 -0.30 -16.45 19.89
CA PHE A 325 -0.44 -17.02 21.22
C PHE A 325 -1.84 -17.59 21.36
N VAL A 326 -1.93 -18.89 21.65
CA VAL A 326 -3.20 -19.62 21.68
C VAL A 326 -3.42 -20.23 23.05
N ASN A 327 -4.31 -19.60 23.81
CA ASN A 327 -4.83 -20.12 25.07
C ASN A 327 -5.88 -21.21 24.79
N TYR A 328 -5.89 -22.24 25.63
CA TYR A 328 -6.89 -23.30 25.60
C TYR A 328 -6.94 -24.05 26.93
N GLU A 329 -8.03 -24.78 27.13
CA GLU A 329 -8.14 -25.76 28.20
C GLU A 329 -7.70 -27.14 27.69
N ASN A 330 -6.92 -27.85 28.51
CA ASN A 330 -6.47 -29.22 28.31
C ASN A 330 -6.98 -30.13 29.45
N MET A 331 -7.69 -31.20 29.11
CA MET A 331 -8.38 -32.03 30.13
C MET A 331 -7.44 -32.87 31.03
N LYS A 332 -6.12 -32.81 30.84
CA LYS A 332 -5.12 -33.47 31.71
C LYS A 332 -4.27 -32.48 32.49
N GLU A 333 -3.80 -31.43 31.82
CA GLU A 333 -2.78 -30.51 32.35
C GLU A 333 -3.35 -29.15 32.81
N GLY A 334 -4.67 -28.94 32.71
CA GLY A 334 -5.32 -27.69 33.10
C GLY A 334 -5.37 -26.67 31.97
N PHE A 335 -5.05 -25.42 32.25
CA PHE A 335 -4.91 -24.38 31.23
C PHE A 335 -3.58 -24.54 30.49
N ALA A 336 -3.54 -24.10 29.24
CA ALA A 336 -2.31 -24.10 28.47
C ALA A 336 -2.32 -22.99 27.42
N ILE A 337 -1.11 -22.52 27.12
CA ILE A 337 -0.86 -21.59 26.03
C ILE A 337 0.20 -22.19 25.12
N SER A 338 -0.04 -22.15 23.81
CA SER A 338 0.93 -22.55 22.79
C SER A 338 1.27 -21.37 21.89
N VAL A 339 2.56 -21.19 21.64
CA VAL A 339 3.09 -20.13 20.77
C VAL A 339 3.43 -20.71 19.42
N PHE A 340 2.85 -20.15 18.37
CA PHE A 340 3.14 -20.50 16.99
C PHE A 340 3.80 -19.31 16.30
N GLY A 341 5.12 -19.41 16.06
CA GLY A 341 5.82 -18.46 15.21
C GLY A 341 5.39 -18.69 13.77
N VAL A 342 5.20 -17.61 13.01
CA VAL A 342 4.78 -17.67 11.61
C VAL A 342 5.95 -17.26 10.72
N GLY A 343 6.12 -17.97 9.60
CA GLY A 343 7.22 -17.73 8.66
C GLY A 343 7.26 -18.81 7.57
N ASP A 344 7.77 -18.46 6.39
CA ASP A 344 7.74 -19.31 5.19
C ASP A 344 6.33 -19.89 4.87
N SER A 345 5.27 -19.11 5.17
CA SER A 345 3.87 -19.53 5.05
C SER A 345 3.52 -20.78 5.88
N LYS A 346 4.16 -20.96 7.05
CA LYS A 346 3.96 -22.07 7.96
C LYS A 346 3.81 -21.61 9.40
N LEU A 347 3.07 -22.42 10.16
CA LEU A 347 2.95 -22.33 11.61
C LEU A 347 4.01 -23.24 12.26
N GLY A 348 4.97 -22.66 12.96
CA GLY A 348 5.98 -23.40 13.74
C GLY A 348 5.66 -23.32 15.24
N LEU A 349 5.33 -24.45 15.89
CA LEU A 349 5.21 -24.49 17.35
C LEU A 349 6.56 -24.16 17.98
N LYS A 350 6.62 -23.07 18.76
CA LYS A 350 7.81 -22.58 19.47
C LYS A 350 7.85 -23.01 20.93
N GLY A 351 6.69 -23.30 21.50
CA GLY A 351 6.58 -23.83 22.86
C GLY A 351 5.13 -23.97 23.31
N THR A 352 4.93 -24.78 24.33
CA THR A 352 3.67 -24.90 25.07
C THR A 352 4.00 -24.78 26.56
N ILE A 353 3.23 -23.98 27.27
CA ILE A 353 3.32 -23.81 28.73
C ILE A 353 1.97 -24.17 29.33
N PHE A 354 2.01 -24.97 30.39
CA PHE A 354 0.84 -25.44 31.13
C PHE A 354 0.66 -24.65 32.43
N GLY A 355 -0.59 -24.56 32.89
CA GLY A 355 -1.02 -23.72 34.00
C GLY A 355 -2.15 -24.34 34.80
N ASN A 356 -2.09 -24.23 36.13
CA ASN A 356 -3.21 -24.66 36.99
C ASN A 356 -4.41 -23.69 36.90
N ASN A 357 -4.19 -22.48 36.36
CA ASN A 357 -5.15 -21.39 36.21
C ASN A 357 -4.74 -20.54 34.99
N TYR A 358 -5.52 -19.50 34.67
CA TYR A 358 -5.34 -18.61 33.51
C TYR A 358 -3.87 -18.21 33.26
N THR A 359 -3.41 -18.53 32.05
CA THR A 359 -2.11 -18.10 31.51
C THR A 359 -2.30 -16.85 30.67
N LYS A 360 -1.43 -15.84 30.85
CA LYS A 360 -1.48 -14.59 30.08
C LYS A 360 -0.13 -14.24 29.46
N VAL A 361 -0.17 -13.42 28.43
CA VAL A 361 0.99 -12.90 27.71
C VAL A 361 1.25 -11.49 28.20
N GLU A 362 2.40 -11.24 28.82
CA GLU A 362 2.82 -9.93 29.31
C GLU A 362 4.31 -9.72 29.07
N ASP A 363 4.68 -8.52 28.63
CA ASP A 363 6.05 -8.02 28.71
C ASP A 363 6.33 -7.68 30.19
N ALA A 364 6.98 -8.61 30.91
CA ALA A 364 6.98 -8.58 32.37
C ALA A 364 8.17 -7.79 32.96
N ASP A 365 9.18 -7.46 32.15
CA ASP A 365 10.27 -6.54 32.49
C ASP A 365 10.32 -5.25 31.64
N ASN A 366 9.41 -5.10 30.67
CA ASN A 366 9.29 -3.95 29.76
C ASN A 366 10.49 -3.83 28.79
N ASP A 367 11.03 -4.96 28.31
CA ASP A 367 12.10 -5.02 27.30
C ASP A 367 11.58 -5.17 25.85
N GLY A 368 10.28 -5.36 25.66
CA GLY A 368 9.61 -5.58 24.38
C GLY A 368 9.45 -7.06 23.99
N ILE A 369 9.92 -8.01 24.82
CA ILE A 369 9.72 -9.45 24.65
C ILE A 369 8.56 -9.89 25.56
N TYR A 370 7.48 -10.38 24.96
CA TYR A 370 6.34 -10.82 25.74
C TYR A 370 6.54 -12.24 26.24
N GLU A 371 6.47 -12.42 27.55
CA GLU A 371 6.62 -13.70 28.20
C GLU A 371 5.26 -14.24 28.63
N ILE A 372 5.24 -15.53 28.92
CA ILE A 372 4.03 -16.19 29.40
C ILE A 372 4.08 -16.28 30.91
N ILE A 373 3.08 -15.70 31.54
CA ILE A 373 2.86 -15.80 32.98
C ILE A 373 1.89 -16.96 33.23
N SER A 374 2.38 -17.97 33.96
CA SER A 374 1.59 -19.12 34.41
C SER A 374 1.54 -19.19 35.93
N ASN A 375 0.34 -19.36 36.48
CA ASN A 375 0.11 -19.65 37.91
C ASN A 375 0.34 -21.15 38.20
N SER A 376 1.50 -21.67 37.79
CA SER A 376 1.91 -23.05 38.04
C SER A 376 3.25 -23.10 38.76
N THR A 377 3.35 -23.96 39.75
CA THR A 377 4.59 -24.29 40.45
C THR A 377 5.58 -25.07 39.57
N SER A 378 5.10 -25.74 38.51
CA SER A 378 5.90 -26.62 37.65
C SER A 378 5.40 -26.69 36.20
N LEU A 379 6.29 -27.08 35.27
CA LEU A 379 5.95 -27.32 33.86
C LEU A 379 4.99 -28.50 33.63
N VAL A 380 4.83 -29.39 34.62
CA VAL A 380 3.84 -30.50 34.68
C VAL A 380 3.44 -30.72 36.14
N THR A 381 2.12 -30.84 36.39
CA THR A 381 1.41 -31.17 37.64
C THR A 381 2.20 -31.30 38.96
N SER A 382 2.07 -30.33 39.88
CA SER A 382 1.24 -30.47 41.10
C SER A 382 1.40 -29.35 42.14
N SER A 383 0.28 -29.03 42.80
CA SER A 383 0.06 -28.36 44.10
C SER A 383 1.21 -27.60 44.78
N SER A 384 1.02 -26.31 45.10
CA SER A 384 0.23 -25.94 46.30
C SER A 384 0.20 -24.45 46.64
N GLU A 385 0.90 -23.58 45.89
CA GLU A 385 0.90 -22.12 46.10
C GLU A 385 0.77 -21.39 44.74
N ASP A 386 -0.06 -20.34 44.68
CA ASP A 386 -0.27 -19.51 43.48
C ASP A 386 0.94 -18.59 43.23
N VAL A 387 2.02 -19.16 42.72
CA VAL A 387 3.22 -18.42 42.30
C VAL A 387 3.15 -18.22 40.78
N SER A 388 2.94 -16.97 40.35
CA SER A 388 3.00 -16.59 38.95
C SER A 388 4.45 -16.61 38.45
N LYS A 389 4.78 -17.54 37.55
CA LYS A 389 6.10 -17.70 36.92
C LYS A 389 6.11 -17.20 35.47
N CYS A 390 7.19 -16.54 35.06
CA CYS A 390 7.41 -16.09 33.69
C CYS A 390 8.25 -17.11 32.93
N TYR A 391 7.98 -17.32 31.64
CA TYR A 391 8.68 -18.30 30.80
C TYR A 391 9.10 -17.70 29.46
N LYS A 392 10.38 -17.87 29.10
CA LYS A 392 10.89 -17.54 27.77
C LYS A 392 10.65 -18.69 26.79
N VAL A 393 10.09 -18.35 25.64
CA VAL A 393 9.88 -19.23 24.49
C VAL A 393 11.03 -19.06 23.50
N TYR A 394 11.30 -20.08 22.67
CA TYR A 394 12.50 -20.11 21.81
C TYR A 394 12.18 -20.40 20.35
N GLU A 395 12.93 -19.77 19.44
CA GLU A 395 12.77 -19.97 17.99
C GLU A 395 13.01 -21.44 17.57
N ASP A 396 13.91 -22.14 18.25
CA ASP A 396 14.28 -23.54 17.98
C ASP A 396 13.24 -24.58 18.45
N GLY A 397 12.16 -24.14 19.12
CA GLY A 397 11.09 -25.01 19.60
C GLY A 397 11.45 -25.87 20.82
N ARG A 398 12.58 -25.60 21.49
CA ARG A 398 12.94 -26.30 22.74
C ARG A 398 11.98 -25.92 23.87
N THR A 399 11.95 -26.75 24.92
CA THR A 399 11.12 -26.54 26.11
C THR A 399 11.31 -25.11 26.66
N PRO A 400 10.22 -24.33 26.82
CA PRO A 400 10.29 -23.02 27.45
C PRO A 400 10.90 -23.10 28.85
N THR A 401 11.72 -22.10 29.21
CA THR A 401 12.41 -22.07 30.51
C THR A 401 11.87 -20.95 31.37
N GLU A 402 11.70 -21.25 32.67
CA GLU A 402 11.38 -20.27 33.69
C GLU A 402 12.44 -19.16 33.73
N VAL A 403 11.99 -17.90 33.70
CA VAL A 403 12.81 -16.71 33.84
C VAL A 403 12.60 -16.16 35.24
N ASN A 404 13.68 -16.00 36.00
CA ASN A 404 13.64 -15.30 37.29
C ASN A 404 13.62 -13.79 37.03
N ILE A 405 12.43 -13.25 36.77
CA ILE A 405 12.20 -11.82 36.80
C ILE A 405 12.09 -11.42 38.28
N ASP A 406 13.03 -10.61 38.76
CA ASP A 406 13.04 -10.15 40.15
C ASP A 406 11.84 -9.24 40.42
N LYS A 407 10.74 -9.83 40.91
CA LYS A 407 9.48 -9.16 41.30
C LYS A 407 9.61 -8.25 42.54
N SER A 408 10.79 -7.66 42.76
CA SER A 408 11.05 -6.65 43.79
C SER A 408 10.19 -5.40 43.65
N ASN A 409 9.57 -5.16 42.48
CA ASN A 409 8.74 -3.99 42.19
C ASN A 409 7.29 -4.32 41.75
N THR A 410 6.74 -5.48 42.12
CA THR A 410 5.31 -5.79 41.89
C THR A 410 4.51 -5.79 43.21
N THR A 411 4.39 -4.61 43.83
CA THR A 411 3.54 -4.45 45.02
C THR A 411 2.11 -4.11 44.61
N THR A 412 1.18 -5.04 44.85
CA THR A 412 -0.27 -4.75 44.88
C THR A 412 -0.55 -3.65 45.91
N THR A 413 -0.85 -2.43 45.44
CA THR A 413 -1.16 -1.32 46.36
C THR A 413 -2.39 -0.55 45.89
N THR A 414 -3.50 -0.79 46.58
CA THR A 414 -4.65 0.11 46.60
C THR A 414 -4.27 1.45 47.23
N THR A 415 -4.63 2.56 46.57
CA THR A 415 -4.51 3.96 47.07
C THR A 415 -3.06 4.50 47.24
N PRO A 416 -2.86 5.83 47.23
CA PRO A 416 -1.82 6.41 46.37
C PRO A 416 -0.58 6.87 47.14
N ASN A 417 0.61 6.54 46.61
CA ASN A 417 1.78 7.42 46.50
C ASN A 417 3.02 6.64 45.97
N ASN A 418 3.53 7.06 44.81
CA ASN A 418 4.94 7.05 44.40
C ASN A 418 5.80 5.80 44.69
N ALA A 419 5.73 4.82 43.79
CA ALA A 419 6.85 3.91 43.48
C ALA A 419 6.94 3.54 41.98
N SER A 420 6.15 4.21 41.13
CA SER A 420 6.17 4.14 39.68
C SER A 420 6.56 5.51 39.15
N ASP A 421 7.56 5.58 38.27
CA ASP A 421 7.94 6.82 37.60
C ASP A 421 6.92 7.24 36.52
N TYR A 422 6.01 6.35 36.14
CA TYR A 422 4.89 6.59 35.22
C TYR A 422 3.67 7.12 35.97
N ILE A 423 2.91 8.01 35.32
CA ILE A 423 1.60 8.51 35.79
C ILE A 423 0.49 7.51 35.42
N LEU A 424 0.50 6.96 34.19
CA LEU A 424 -0.46 5.95 33.73
C LEU A 424 0.30 4.72 33.21
N LYS A 425 0.91 3.96 34.13
CA LYS A 425 1.80 2.82 33.82
C LYS A 425 1.24 1.90 32.72
N GLU A 426 -0.01 1.46 32.86
CA GLU A 426 -0.65 0.47 31.97
C GLU A 426 -1.28 1.07 30.68
N SER A 427 -1.11 2.38 30.42
CA SER A 427 -1.71 3.07 29.26
C SER A 427 -1.15 2.67 27.90
N SER A 428 -0.07 1.90 27.85
CA SER A 428 0.41 1.27 26.61
C SER A 428 -0.26 -0.08 26.32
N ASN A 429 -0.92 -0.70 27.31
CA ASN A 429 -1.30 -2.12 27.26
C ASN A 429 -2.80 -2.36 27.54
N THR A 430 -3.53 -1.35 28.00
CA THR A 430 -4.93 -1.44 28.42
C THR A 430 -5.67 -0.13 28.13
N TYR A 431 -6.97 -0.18 27.88
CA TYR A 431 -7.80 1.02 27.78
C TYR A 431 -7.96 1.69 29.16
N ILE A 432 -7.58 2.96 29.26
CA ILE A 432 -7.90 3.79 30.43
C ILE A 432 -9.35 4.28 30.37
N THR A 433 -9.94 4.51 31.54
CA THR A 433 -11.32 4.98 31.69
C THR A 433 -11.38 6.43 32.16
N ASP A 434 -12.55 7.07 32.03
CA ASP A 434 -12.81 8.39 32.65
C ASP A 434 -12.50 8.37 34.18
N GLU A 435 -12.74 7.25 34.85
CA GLU A 435 -12.44 7.04 36.27
C GLU A 435 -10.94 7.21 36.61
N ASP A 436 -10.04 6.78 35.72
CA ASP A 436 -8.59 6.76 35.97
C ASP A 436 -7.96 8.15 35.84
N ILE A 437 -8.55 9.03 35.03
CA ILE A 437 -7.98 10.34 34.69
C ILE A 437 -8.76 11.55 35.23
N LYS A 438 -10.01 11.38 35.70
CA LYS A 438 -10.86 12.49 36.17
C LYS A 438 -10.32 13.31 37.35
N SER A 439 -9.36 12.78 38.10
CA SER A 439 -8.71 13.48 39.22
C SER A 439 -7.43 14.23 38.84
N LEU A 440 -6.95 14.07 37.59
CA LEU A 440 -5.72 14.70 37.11
C LEU A 440 -5.98 16.13 36.65
N SER A 441 -5.02 17.02 36.93
CA SER A 441 -5.00 18.38 36.39
C SER A 441 -4.65 18.40 34.90
N LYS A 442 -4.89 19.53 34.20
CA LYS A 442 -4.52 19.66 32.78
C LYS A 442 -3.03 19.47 32.51
N ASP A 443 -2.16 19.86 33.43
CA ASP A 443 -0.72 19.64 33.31
C ASP A 443 -0.34 18.17 33.52
N GLU A 444 -1.02 17.46 34.43
CA GLU A 444 -0.84 16.01 34.60
C GLU A 444 -1.38 15.21 33.41
N LEU A 445 -2.56 15.57 32.88
CA LEU A 445 -3.10 15.01 31.63
C LEU A 445 -2.13 15.22 30.45
N ALA A 446 -1.53 16.41 30.35
CA ALA A 446 -0.52 16.68 29.35
C ALA A 446 0.72 15.82 29.53
N LEU A 447 1.15 15.56 30.77
CA LEU A 447 2.23 14.60 31.05
C LEU A 447 1.82 13.17 30.69
N CYS A 448 0.60 12.71 31.01
CA CYS A 448 0.09 11.40 30.64
C CYS A 448 0.05 11.18 29.12
N ARG A 449 -0.45 12.16 28.35
CA ARG A 449 -0.44 12.08 26.87
C ARG A 449 0.99 12.01 26.35
N ASN A 450 1.88 12.87 26.84
CA ASN A 450 3.26 12.89 26.38
C ASN A 450 4.07 11.67 26.89
N GLU A 451 3.64 11.01 27.97
CA GLU A 451 4.23 9.75 28.46
C GLU A 451 4.08 8.61 27.43
N ILE A 452 2.96 8.58 26.69
CA ILE A 452 2.77 7.64 25.58
C ILE A 452 3.86 7.86 24.51
N TYR A 453 3.97 9.08 23.96
CA TYR A 453 5.02 9.41 22.99
C TYR A 453 6.45 9.26 23.54
N ALA A 454 6.65 9.46 24.85
CA ALA A 454 7.95 9.29 25.51
C ALA A 454 8.40 7.82 25.54
N ARG A 455 7.49 6.85 25.62
CA ARG A 455 7.81 5.40 25.56
C ARG A 455 8.43 5.02 24.21
N HIS A 456 8.01 5.68 23.14
CA HIS A 456 8.58 5.54 21.78
C HIS A 456 9.83 6.41 21.55
N GLY A 457 10.29 7.13 22.58
CA GLY A 457 11.50 7.95 22.56
C GLY A 457 11.34 9.34 21.94
N TYR A 458 10.13 9.91 21.92
CA TYR A 458 9.88 11.22 21.31
C TYR A 458 10.76 12.34 21.88
N VAL A 459 11.48 13.06 21.01
CA VAL A 459 12.43 14.10 21.42
C VAL A 459 11.72 15.43 21.69
N PHE A 460 11.36 15.67 22.96
CA PHE A 460 10.65 16.89 23.38
C PHE A 460 11.45 18.19 23.16
N ASN A 461 10.82 19.14 22.46
CA ASN A 461 11.33 20.51 22.29
C ASN A 461 10.87 21.47 23.40
N GLU A 462 9.71 21.23 24.01
CA GLU A 462 9.21 22.06 25.12
C GLU A 462 9.93 21.72 26.43
N GLU A 463 10.47 22.75 27.09
CA GLU A 463 11.34 22.56 28.25
C GLU A 463 10.63 21.86 29.43
N LYS A 464 9.30 22.03 29.59
CA LYS A 464 8.53 21.33 30.64
C LYS A 464 8.56 19.81 30.46
N PHE A 465 8.34 19.31 29.24
CA PHE A 465 8.33 17.87 28.94
C PHE A 465 9.75 17.32 28.88
N LYS A 466 10.66 18.05 28.23
CA LYS A 466 12.07 17.70 28.15
C LYS A 466 12.70 17.55 29.53
N SER A 467 12.52 18.52 30.44
CA SER A 467 13.02 18.43 31.82
C SER A 467 12.29 17.34 32.64
N TYR A 468 11.00 17.08 32.39
CA TYR A 468 10.27 16.02 33.09
C TYR A 468 10.77 14.62 32.69
N PHE A 469 10.75 14.30 31.38
CA PHE A 469 11.10 12.98 30.88
C PHE A 469 12.60 12.69 30.93
N ALA A 470 13.48 13.70 30.81
CA ALA A 470 14.93 13.49 30.99
C ALA A 470 15.33 13.02 32.41
N ASN A 471 14.44 13.14 33.40
CA ASN A 471 14.64 12.60 34.75
C ASN A 471 13.97 11.22 34.95
N LYS A 472 13.37 10.62 33.92
CA LYS A 472 12.71 9.32 33.98
C LYS A 472 13.68 8.21 33.59
N SER A 473 13.82 7.23 34.47
CA SER A 473 14.73 6.09 34.30
C SER A 473 14.45 5.24 33.05
N TRP A 474 13.20 5.23 32.59
CA TRP A 474 12.71 4.50 31.42
C TRP A 474 12.75 5.29 30.10
N TYR A 475 13.01 6.60 30.12
CA TYR A 475 12.93 7.43 28.91
C TYR A 475 14.25 7.46 28.15
N ALA A 476 14.24 6.91 26.93
CA ALA A 476 15.37 6.93 26.00
C ALA A 476 15.03 7.73 24.74
N PRO A 477 15.60 8.94 24.53
CA PRO A 477 15.29 9.75 23.35
C PRO A 477 15.81 9.11 22.06
N ASN A 478 14.92 8.96 21.08
CA ASN A 478 15.16 8.38 19.76
C ASN A 478 14.98 9.44 18.66
N PRO A 479 16.08 10.03 18.12
CA PRO A 479 16.00 11.04 17.06
C PRO A 479 15.42 10.55 15.72
N SER A 480 15.19 9.24 15.57
CA SER A 480 14.55 8.65 14.39
C SER A 480 13.04 8.50 14.52
N TYR A 481 12.46 8.69 15.72
CA TYR A 481 11.01 8.70 15.88
C TYR A 481 10.44 10.08 15.50
N ASP A 482 9.44 10.09 14.63
CA ASP A 482 8.86 11.32 14.06
C ASP A 482 7.68 11.87 14.87
N GLY A 483 7.20 11.15 15.89
CA GLY A 483 6.06 11.54 16.71
C GLY A 483 4.70 11.33 16.04
N THR A 484 4.63 10.51 15.00
CA THR A 484 3.36 10.13 14.37
C THR A 484 2.69 8.96 15.08
N ASP A 485 1.38 8.84 14.89
CA ASP A 485 0.56 7.68 15.33
C ASP A 485 1.00 6.36 14.70
N SER A 486 1.87 6.36 13.66
CA SER A 486 2.25 5.17 12.89
C SER A 486 2.99 4.09 13.68
N THR A 487 3.55 4.44 14.84
CA THR A 487 4.21 3.49 15.76
C THR A 487 3.39 3.17 17.00
N LEU A 488 2.26 3.85 17.22
CA LEU A 488 1.42 3.67 18.40
C LEU A 488 0.48 2.48 18.22
N ASN A 489 0.21 1.74 19.30
CA ASN A 489 -0.77 0.66 19.29
C ASN A 489 -2.22 1.15 19.53
N GLU A 490 -3.21 0.25 19.45
CA GLU A 490 -4.62 0.58 19.63
C GLU A 490 -4.96 1.21 21.00
N TYR A 491 -4.34 0.73 22.09
CA TYR A 491 -4.54 1.27 23.43
C TYR A 491 -3.95 2.67 23.51
N GLU A 492 -2.71 2.85 23.06
CA GLU A 492 -2.03 4.15 23.05
C GLU A 492 -2.81 5.19 22.26
N ILE A 493 -3.31 4.83 21.08
CA ILE A 493 -4.14 5.68 20.22
C ILE A 493 -5.47 6.04 20.90
N ALA A 494 -6.18 5.08 21.49
CA ALA A 494 -7.44 5.34 22.18
C ALA A 494 -7.24 6.18 23.45
N ASN A 495 -6.20 5.88 24.21
CA ASN A 495 -5.87 6.50 25.49
C ASN A 495 -5.40 7.94 25.31
N TYR A 496 -4.49 8.23 24.37
CA TYR A 496 -4.05 9.60 24.13
C TYR A 496 -5.23 10.48 23.67
N LYS A 497 -6.15 9.93 22.85
CA LYS A 497 -7.36 10.62 22.40
C LYS A 497 -8.33 10.91 23.55
N LEU A 498 -8.52 9.95 24.46
CA LEU A 498 -9.33 10.17 25.66
C LEU A 498 -8.71 11.24 26.57
N ILE A 499 -7.40 11.19 26.81
CA ILE A 499 -6.66 12.18 27.61
C ILE A 499 -6.79 13.58 26.98
N GLN A 500 -6.57 13.70 25.67
CA GLN A 500 -6.72 14.97 24.95
C GLN A 500 -8.14 15.54 25.05
N ALA A 501 -9.17 14.69 24.89
CA ALA A 501 -10.56 15.10 25.09
C ALA A 501 -10.87 15.55 26.54
N TRP A 502 -10.04 15.19 27.52
CA TRP A 502 -10.11 15.68 28.89
C TRP A 502 -9.32 16.97 29.13
N GLU A 503 -8.20 17.19 28.43
CA GLU A 503 -7.48 18.48 28.46
C GLU A 503 -8.31 19.63 27.89
N GLU A 504 -9.21 19.35 26.93
CA GLU A 504 -10.06 20.32 26.25
C GLU A 504 -11.33 20.71 27.05
N LYS A 505 -11.69 19.96 28.10
CA LYS A 505 -12.80 20.25 29.03
C LYS A 505 -12.49 21.40 30.01
#